data_AF-A0A1N7IUU3-F1
#
_entry.id   AF-A0A1N7IUU3-F1
#
_cell.length_a   1.000
_cell.length_b   1.000
_cell.length_c   1.000
_cell.angle_alpha   90.00
_cell.angle_beta   90.00
_cell.angle_gamma   90.00
#
_symmetry.space_group_name_H-M   'P 1'
#
loop_
_entity.id
_entity.type
_entity.pdbx_description
1 polymer ?
#
loop_
_entity_poly.entity_id
_entity_poly.type
_entity_poly.pdbx_seq_one_letter_code
_entity_poly.pdbx_strand_id
1 'polypeptide(L)' 'MNNAKVWTVVAPSTGVPLVLGAVAVTALIVHGGLLATTDWFGAYWNGQPMTAPTVVVAAPAQ' A
#
# COMPACT_ATOMS: atom_id res chain seq x y z
N MET A 1 -8.07 -7.79 -18.80
CA MET A 1 -6.79 -7.37 -19.45
C MET A 1 -7.01 -7.13 -20.94
N ASN A 2 -7.77 -6.10 -21.32
CA ASN A 2 -8.14 -5.77 -22.71
C ASN A 2 -7.54 -4.44 -23.20
N ASN A 3 -6.57 -3.89 -22.45
CA ASN A 3 -6.05 -2.53 -22.65
C ASN A 3 -4.68 -2.46 -23.33
N ALA A 4 -4.21 -3.54 -23.97
CA ALA A 4 -2.89 -3.59 -24.61
C ALA A 4 -2.71 -2.50 -25.70
N LYS A 5 -3.81 -2.04 -26.31
CA LYS A 5 -3.81 -0.96 -27.31
C LYS A 5 -3.46 0.42 -26.76
N VAL A 6 -3.35 0.61 -25.43
CA VAL A 6 -2.96 1.90 -24.84
C VAL A 6 -1.59 2.38 -25.36
N TRP A 7 -0.70 1.44 -25.72
CA TRP A 7 0.63 1.75 -26.23
C TRP A 7 0.67 2.25 -27.67
N THR A 8 -0.47 2.25 -28.39
CA THR A 8 -0.57 2.90 -29.70
C THR A 8 -0.83 4.40 -29.58
N VAL A 9 -1.26 4.87 -28.40
CA VAL A 9 -1.55 6.29 -28.13
C VAL A 9 -0.59 6.91 -27.11
N VAL A 10 0.11 6.09 -26.34
CA VAL A 10 1.16 6.52 -25.39
C VAL A 10 2.44 5.76 -25.69
N ALA A 11 3.57 6.46 -25.83
CA ALA A 11 4.86 5.82 -26.05
C ALA A 11 5.28 4.96 -24.83
N PRO A 12 5.61 3.66 -25.01
CA PRO A 12 6.00 2.78 -23.91
C PRO A 12 7.21 3.26 -23.11
N SER A 13 8.18 3.88 -23.79
CA SER A 13 9.42 4.40 -23.18
C SER A 13 9.18 5.48 -22.14
N THR A 14 8.06 6.22 -22.22
CA THR A 14 7.70 7.24 -21.23
C THR A 14 6.57 6.78 -20.33
N GLY A 15 5.55 6.10 -20.88
CA GLY A 15 4.38 5.69 -20.11
C GLY A 15 4.68 4.55 -19.12
N VAL A 16 5.50 3.56 -19.46
CA VAL A 16 5.85 2.48 -18.53
C VAL A 16 6.62 3.01 -17.32
N PRO A 17 7.71 3.81 -17.49
CA PRO A 17 8.39 4.41 -16.34
C PRO A 17 7.48 5.31 -15.50
N LEU A 18 6.59 6.08 -16.14
CA LEU A 18 5.65 6.95 -15.43
C LEU A 18 4.68 6.14 -14.55
N VAL A 19 4.09 5.06 -15.08
CA VAL A 19 3.17 4.20 -14.33
C VAL A 19 3.89 3.55 -13.15
N LEU A 20 5.08 2.97 -13.37
CA LEU A 20 5.85 2.35 -12.29
C LEU A 20 6.30 3.38 -11.24
N GLY A 21 6.69 4.57 -11.67
CA GLY A 21 7.04 5.68 -10.78
C GLY A 21 5.85 6.12 -9.93
N ALA A 22 4.67 6.29 -10.52
CA ALA A 22 3.46 6.66 -9.80
C ALA A 22 3.07 5.60 -8.76
N VAL A 23 3.18 4.31 -9.10
CA VAL A 23 2.94 3.21 -8.15
C VAL A 23 3.94 3.24 -7.00
N ALA A 24 5.23 3.44 -7.30
CA ALA A 24 6.27 3.52 -6.27
C ALA A 24 6.03 4.70 -5.31
N VAL A 25 5.74 5.89 -5.84
CA VAL A 25 5.44 7.08 -5.02
C VAL A 25 4.21 6.83 -4.15
N THR A 26 3.15 6.26 -4.72
CA THR A 26 1.92 5.94 -3.97
C THR A 26 2.21 4.96 -2.84
N ALA A 27 2.99 3.92 -3.10
CA ALA A 27 3.37 2.93 -2.09
C ALA A 27 4.15 3.58 -0.93
N LEU A 28 5.10 4.47 -1.22
CA LEU A 28 5.86 5.18 -0.20
C LEU A 28 4.98 6.12 0.63
N ILE A 29 4.05 6.83 0.00
CA ILE A 29 3.10 7.70 0.72
C ILE A 29 2.22 6.89 1.66
N VAL A 30 1.68 5.75 1.22
CA VAL A 30 0.84 4.89 2.06
C VAL A 30 1.63 4.38 3.26
N HIS A 31 2.84 3.85 3.06
CA HIS A 31 3.68 3.36 4.15
C HIS A 31 4.11 4.49 5.10
N GLY A 32 4.44 5.67 4.58
CA GLY A 32 4.74 6.85 5.40
C GLY A 32 3.54 7.31 6.21
N GLY A 33 2.34 7.28 5.63
CA GLY A 33 1.08 7.59 6.32
C GLY A 33 0.80 6.60 7.46
N LEU A 34 0.96 5.30 7.20
CA LEU A 34 0.86 4.26 8.24
C LEU A 34 1.85 4.51 9.38
N LEU A 35 3.08 4.89 9.05
CA LEU A 35 4.11 5.15 10.05
C LEU A 35 3.79 6.38 10.90
N ALA A 36 3.17 7.40 10.31
CA ALA A 36 2.83 8.64 11.00
C ALA A 36 1.52 8.56 11.81
N THR A 37 0.61 7.65 11.46
CA THR A 37 -0.76 7.60 12.00
C THR A 37 -1.07 6.37 12.84
N THR A 38 -0.19 5.36 12.85
CA THR A 38 -0.41 4.11 13.59
C THR A 38 0.76 3.76 14.49
N ASP A 39 0.47 3.28 15.69
CA ASP A 39 1.51 2.97 16.68
C ASP A 39 2.25 1.66 16.38
N TRP A 40 1.55 0.70 15.77
CA TRP A 40 2.10 -0.64 15.54
C TRP A 40 3.24 -0.64 14.51
N PHE A 41 3.20 0.24 13.51
CA PHE A 41 4.20 0.23 12.44
C PHE A 41 5.53 0.82 12.94
N GLY A 42 5.49 1.86 13.78
CA GLY A 42 6.68 2.32 14.50
C GLY A 42 7.20 1.29 15.51
N ALA A 43 6.31 0.64 16.26
CA ALA A 43 6.68 -0.41 17.20
C ALA A 43 7.40 -1.59 16.52
N TYR A 44 6.95 -1.99 15.32
CA TYR A 44 7.62 -3.00 14.48
C TYR A 44 9.08 -2.67 14.23
N TRP A 45 9.35 -1.47 13.71
CA TRP A 45 10.69 -1.03 13.33
C TRP A 45 11.61 -0.85 14.54
N ASN A 46 11.05 -0.55 15.72
CA ASN A 46 11.79 -0.45 16.98
C ASN A 46 11.95 -1.80 17.70
N GLY A 47 11.53 -2.91 17.10
CA GLY A 47 11.67 -4.26 17.66
C GLY A 47 10.85 -4.51 18.92
N GLN A 48 9.77 -3.74 19.14
CA GLN A 48 8.87 -3.97 20.26
C GLN A 48 8.10 -5.28 20.07
N PRO A 49 7.85 -6.05 21.14
CA PRO A 49 7.08 -7.27 21.05
C PRO A 49 5.65 -6.96 20.59
N MET A 50 5.32 -7.34 19.36
CA MET A 50 3.97 -7.22 18.82
C MET A 50 3.06 -8.17 19.57
N THR A 51 2.32 -7.65 20.55
CA THR A 51 1.26 -8.42 21.21
C THR A 51 0.13 -8.56 20.20
N ALA A 52 -0.21 -9.80 19.81
CA ALA A 52 -1.23 -10.03 18.80
C ALA A 52 -2.55 -9.38 19.26
N PRO A 53 -3.21 -8.57 18.41
CA PRO A 53 -4.50 -8.01 18.77
C PRO A 53 -5.49 -9.15 18.95
N THR A 54 -6.16 -9.19 20.11
CA THR A 54 -7.33 -10.04 20.31
C THR A 54 -8.38 -9.60 19.30
N VAL A 55 -8.60 -10.38 18.25
CA VAL A 55 -9.67 -10.14 17.30
C VAL A 55 -10.98 -10.35 18.05
N VAL A 56 -11.62 -9.25 18.47
CA VAL A 56 -12.99 -9.32 18.98
C VAL A 56 -13.88 -9.54 17.76
N VAL A 57 -14.18 -10.81 17.47
CA VAL A 57 -15.23 -11.14 16.50
C VAL A 57 -16.53 -10.69 17.16
N ALA A 58 -17.09 -9.56 16.70
CA ALA A 58 -18.42 -9.14 17.13
C ALA A 58 -19.41 -10.26 16.74
N ALA A 59 -19.98 -10.93 17.74
CA ALA A 59 -20.96 -11.98 17.54
C ALA A 59 -22.17 -11.41 16.77
N PRO A 60 -22.74 -12.14 15.77
CA PRO A 60 -23.94 -11.70 15.11
C PRO A 60 -25.08 -11.61 16.14
N ALA A 61 -25.75 -10.45 16.18
CA ALA A 61 -26.93 -10.24 17.00
C ALA A 61 -27.99 -11.29 16.65
N GLN A 62 -28.45 -12.02 17.67
CA GLN A 62 -29.60 -12.93 17.59
C GLN A 62 -30.90 -12.14 17.61
#